data_AF-A0A835K5P8-F1
#
_entry.id   AF-A0A835K5P8-F1
#
_cell.length_a   1.000
_cell.length_b   1.000
_cell.length_c   1.000
_cell.angle_alpha   90.00
_cell.angle_beta   90.00
_cell.angle_gamma   90.00
#
_symmetry.space_group_name_H-M   'P 1'
#
loop_
_entity.id
_entity.type
_entity.pdbx_description
1 polymer ?
#
loop_
_entity_poly.entity_id
_entity_poly.type
_entity_poly.pdbx_seq_one_letter_code
_entity_poly.pdbx_strand_id
1 'polypeptide(L)'
;MNKTMEGLYSLLYLTLILTILFSLHTQIAHKLLIGKHPLHLKKSPHLPLRFNTDGTFKILQVADMHYGTGVLTSCKDVLASEFHYCSDLNTTHFLKRIIEAEKPDFIAFTGDNIFGSSTPDAAESLLRAFAPAMESGLPWAAVLGNHDQESTMTRLELMSFISLLDYSVSQTNPSVEDASSAAKGNTITDIDGFGNYNLRVYGAPGSHSANSTVLDLFFLDSGDREVVQGVRTYGWIKESQLRWLHGVSKGYQHPKERPSSATDCLTTVHVLSVPTKGGLLDLDFINMLQGRKEDFHLLKGASSATPTPCALAFFHIPIPEVRQLYYQKIIGQFQESVACSSVNSGVLQALVSMGDVKAVFMGHDHKNDFCGNLESIWFCYGGGFGYHAYGIAGWPRRARIILAELEKGSGHGSSCGNYTMQNDSTADNHGALATVFEDEYCGRQGFYQDHKIEGRDRISQLTNELVHLILESSWH
;
A
#
# COMPACT_ATOMS: atom_id res chain seq x y z
N MET A 1 -33.57 55.39 -47.15
CA MET A 1 -33.77 54.60 -45.93
C MET A 1 -32.77 53.45 -45.74
N ASN A 2 -32.08 52.92 -46.76
CA ASN A 2 -31.16 51.78 -46.58
C ASN A 2 -29.81 52.09 -45.91
N LYS A 3 -29.13 53.19 -46.24
CA LYS A 3 -27.78 53.46 -45.70
C LYS A 3 -27.75 53.74 -44.19
N THR A 4 -28.81 54.31 -43.63
CA THR A 4 -28.93 54.59 -42.19
C THR A 4 -29.20 53.33 -41.38
N MET A 5 -29.90 52.34 -41.95
CA MET A 5 -30.14 51.06 -41.27
C MET A 5 -28.90 50.17 -41.26
N GLU A 6 -28.12 50.12 -42.35
CA GLU A 6 -26.85 49.39 -42.39
C GLU A 6 -25.83 49.91 -41.36
N GLY A 7 -25.76 51.23 -41.18
CA GLY A 7 -24.91 51.84 -40.14
C GLY A 7 -25.35 51.47 -38.72
N LEU A 8 -26.66 51.34 -38.48
CA LEU A 8 -27.20 50.96 -37.18
C LEU A 8 -26.90 49.49 -36.85
N TYR A 9 -27.06 48.58 -37.82
CA TYR A 9 -26.71 47.16 -37.64
C TYR A 9 -25.21 46.96 -37.41
N SER A 10 -24.37 47.72 -38.12
CA SER A 10 -22.92 47.67 -37.94
C SER A 10 -22.51 48.15 -36.53
N LEU A 11 -23.16 49.21 -36.02
CA LEU A 11 -22.94 49.70 -34.66
C LEU A 11 -23.42 48.70 -33.59
N LEU A 12 -24.59 48.08 -33.80
CA LEU A 12 -25.13 47.05 -32.89
C LEU A 12 -24.25 45.79 -32.87
N TYR A 13 -23.70 45.39 -34.02
CA TYR A 13 -22.79 44.26 -34.11
C TYR A 13 -21.45 44.54 -33.44
N LEU A 14 -20.90 45.75 -33.64
CA LEU A 14 -19.67 46.17 -32.98
C LEU A 14 -19.83 46.25 -31.46
N THR A 15 -20.95 46.80 -30.99
CA THR A 15 -21.24 46.86 -29.54
C THR A 15 -21.42 45.47 -28.96
N LEU A 16 -22.09 44.54 -29.65
CA LEU A 16 -22.21 43.15 -29.24
C LEU A 16 -20.82 42.49 -29.11
N ILE A 17 -19.96 42.61 -30.12
CA ILE A 17 -18.59 42.07 -30.07
C ILE A 17 -17.81 42.65 -28.89
N LEU A 18 -17.87 43.98 -28.70
CA LEU A 18 -17.16 44.63 -27.58
C LEU A 18 -17.69 44.17 -26.23
N THR A 19 -19.01 43.94 -26.09
CA THR A 19 -19.58 43.39 -24.84
C THR A 19 -19.17 41.95 -24.59
N ILE A 20 -19.11 41.11 -25.63
CA ILE A 20 -18.62 39.73 -25.51
C ILE A 20 -17.14 39.73 -25.13
N LEU A 21 -16.31 40.54 -25.78
CA LEU A 21 -14.89 40.65 -25.46
C LEU A 21 -14.66 41.20 -24.06
N PHE A 22 -15.43 42.20 -23.62
CA PHE A 22 -15.37 42.73 -22.27
C PHE A 22 -15.84 41.70 -21.22
N SER A 23 -16.91 40.96 -21.50
CA SER A 23 -17.38 39.86 -20.64
C SER A 23 -16.34 38.73 -20.56
N LEU A 24 -15.79 38.32 -21.69
CA LEU A 24 -14.74 37.30 -21.74
C LEU A 24 -13.47 37.77 -21.02
N HIS A 25 -13.06 39.02 -21.21
CA HIS A 25 -11.91 39.60 -20.52
C HIS A 25 -12.18 39.69 -19.01
N THR A 26 -13.34 40.15 -18.56
CA THR A 26 -13.63 40.21 -17.11
C THR A 26 -13.74 38.81 -16.48
N GLN A 27 -14.23 37.81 -17.20
CA GLN A 27 -14.37 36.44 -16.69
C GLN A 27 -13.07 35.62 -16.78
N ILE A 28 -12.20 35.90 -17.76
CA ILE A 28 -10.99 35.11 -18.02
C ILE A 28 -9.71 35.86 -17.60
N ALA A 29 -9.65 37.19 -17.65
CA ALA A 29 -8.42 37.94 -17.30
C ALA A 29 -8.02 37.73 -15.84
N HIS A 30 -8.97 37.60 -14.90
CA HIS A 30 -8.66 37.21 -13.52
C HIS A 30 -8.09 35.79 -13.40
N LYS A 31 -8.42 34.89 -14.34
CA LYS A 31 -7.86 33.54 -14.43
C LYS A 31 -6.51 33.49 -15.19
N LEU A 32 -6.24 34.47 -16.05
CA LEU A 32 -4.99 34.62 -16.84
C LEU A 32 -3.96 35.54 -16.19
N LEU A 33 -4.30 36.24 -15.10
CA LEU A 33 -3.36 36.99 -14.28
C LEU A 33 -2.47 36.00 -13.53
N ILE A 34 -1.45 35.50 -14.22
CA ILE A 34 -0.30 34.79 -13.67
C ILE A 34 0.49 35.81 -12.84
N GLY A 35 0.08 36.02 -11.60
CA GLY A 35 0.67 37.07 -10.77
C GLY A 35 0.09 37.07 -9.38
N LYS A 36 0.67 36.23 -8.51
CA LYS A 36 0.31 35.96 -7.11
C LYS A 36 -0.61 34.75 -6.91
N HIS A 37 -0.15 33.58 -7.35
CA HIS A 37 -0.48 32.40 -6.54
C HIS A 37 0.18 32.60 -5.17
N PRO A 38 -0.56 32.55 -4.04
CA PRO A 38 0.08 32.50 -2.74
C PRO A 38 1.04 31.32 -2.77
N LEU A 39 2.31 31.56 -2.41
CA LEU A 39 3.30 30.49 -2.31
C LEU A 39 2.74 29.46 -1.33
N HIS A 40 2.33 28.30 -1.84
CA HIS A 40 1.93 27.20 -0.98
C HIS A 40 3.22 26.61 -0.42
N LEU A 41 3.57 27.03 0.79
CA LEU A 41 4.61 26.37 1.55
C LEU A 41 4.06 25.00 1.99
N LYS A 42 4.77 23.92 1.70
CA LYS A 42 4.44 22.57 2.18
C LYS A 42 4.29 22.64 3.70
N LYS A 43 3.15 22.17 4.23
CA LYS A 43 2.98 21.98 5.67
C LYS A 43 3.76 20.75 6.10
N SER A 44 4.50 20.86 7.19
CA SER A 44 5.27 19.75 7.77
C SER A 44 4.58 19.22 9.01
N PRO A 45 4.62 17.90 9.26
CA PRO A 45 4.08 17.32 10.49
C PRO A 45 5.02 17.61 11.67
N HIS A 46 4.54 17.36 12.88
CA HIS A 46 5.40 17.36 14.05
C HIS A 46 6.40 16.21 13.96
N LEU A 47 7.68 16.55 13.86
CA LEU A 47 8.80 15.62 13.80
C LEU A 47 9.72 15.79 15.03
N PRO A 48 10.49 14.74 15.40
CA PRO A 48 10.53 13.41 14.78
C PRO A 48 9.31 12.55 15.12
N LEU A 49 9.04 11.53 14.29
CA LEU A 49 8.10 10.47 14.65
C LEU A 49 8.55 9.84 15.97
N ARG A 50 7.61 9.57 16.87
CA ARG A 50 7.93 8.99 18.18
C ARG A 50 6.76 8.23 18.78
N PHE A 51 7.10 7.32 19.68
CA PHE A 51 6.13 6.69 20.57
C PHE A 51 5.45 7.73 21.46
N ASN A 52 4.20 7.48 21.78
CA ASN A 52 3.41 8.25 22.73
C ASN A 52 3.91 8.05 24.17
N THR A 53 3.46 8.90 25.09
CA THR A 53 3.83 8.81 26.51
C THR A 53 3.33 7.53 27.20
N ASP A 54 2.34 6.85 26.62
CA ASP A 54 1.87 5.54 27.06
C ASP A 54 2.72 4.36 26.51
N GLY A 55 3.72 4.66 25.67
CA GLY A 55 4.60 3.67 25.06
C GLY A 55 4.05 3.06 23.77
N THR A 56 2.99 3.61 23.18
CA THR A 56 2.40 3.10 21.92
C THR A 56 2.78 3.93 20.70
N PHE A 57 2.79 3.31 19.52
CA PHE A 57 2.87 3.98 18.23
C PHE A 57 1.98 3.24 17.23
N LYS A 58 0.95 3.92 16.72
CA LYS A 58 -0.10 3.34 15.88
C LYS A 58 0.04 3.78 14.44
N ILE A 59 0.16 2.82 13.54
CA ILE A 59 0.22 3.04 12.09
C ILE A 59 -1.08 2.53 11.46
N LEU A 60 -1.72 3.37 10.62
CA LEU A 60 -2.77 2.94 9.71
C LEU A 60 -2.14 2.57 8.36
N GLN A 61 -2.21 1.31 7.96
CA GLN A 61 -1.87 0.85 6.63
C GLN A 61 -3.07 0.99 5.69
N VAL A 62 -2.84 1.61 4.53
CA VAL A 62 -3.79 1.76 3.44
C VAL A 62 -3.18 1.17 2.17
N ALA A 63 -3.80 0.15 1.60
CA ALA A 63 -3.30 -0.56 0.42
C ALA A 63 -4.35 -0.55 -0.70
N ASP A 64 -3.92 -0.45 -1.96
CA ASP A 64 -4.81 -0.72 -3.11
C ASP A 64 -6.05 0.18 -3.14
N MET A 65 -5.84 1.50 -3.03
CA MET A 65 -6.95 2.45 -3.18
C MET A 65 -7.47 2.49 -4.62
N HIS A 66 -6.57 2.33 -5.61
CA HIS A 66 -6.91 2.39 -7.03
C HIS A 66 -7.73 3.65 -7.35
N TYR A 67 -7.42 4.76 -6.70
CA TYR A 67 -8.21 5.98 -6.80
C TYR A 67 -8.10 6.55 -8.22
N GLY A 68 -9.21 6.90 -8.85
CA GLY A 68 -9.26 7.56 -10.14
C GLY A 68 -9.63 9.03 -9.97
N THR A 69 -10.77 9.42 -10.52
CA THR A 69 -11.19 10.82 -10.65
C THR A 69 -12.27 11.22 -9.64
N GLY A 70 -12.40 10.52 -8.51
CA GLY A 70 -13.39 10.88 -7.49
C GLY A 70 -14.81 10.50 -7.94
N VAL A 71 -15.72 11.48 -7.94
CA VAL A 71 -17.15 11.27 -8.23
C VAL A 71 -17.44 10.61 -9.58
N LEU A 72 -16.56 10.77 -10.58
CA LEU A 72 -16.75 10.21 -11.92
C LEU A 72 -16.28 8.76 -12.05
N THR A 73 -15.52 8.25 -11.07
CA THR A 73 -15.01 6.90 -11.09
C THR A 73 -15.95 5.98 -10.33
N SER A 74 -16.62 5.07 -11.05
CA SER A 74 -17.56 4.10 -10.48
C SER A 74 -16.84 3.03 -9.67
N CYS A 75 -17.48 2.53 -8.62
CA CYS A 75 -16.97 1.41 -7.84
C CYS A 75 -16.95 0.09 -8.63
N LYS A 76 -16.08 -0.83 -8.21
CA LYS A 76 -16.03 -2.23 -8.67
C LYS A 76 -16.42 -3.18 -7.55
N ASP A 77 -16.98 -4.32 -7.90
CA ASP A 77 -17.27 -5.44 -6.99
C ASP A 77 -17.98 -5.02 -5.70
N VAL A 78 -18.99 -4.15 -5.83
CA VAL A 78 -19.94 -3.77 -4.78
C VAL A 78 -21.26 -4.52 -4.97
N LEU A 79 -22.19 -4.44 -4.01
CA LEU A 79 -23.51 -5.04 -4.18
C LEU A 79 -24.28 -4.36 -5.32
N ALA A 80 -25.16 -5.10 -5.99
CA ALA A 80 -26.03 -4.58 -7.06
C ALA A 80 -26.75 -3.27 -6.69
N SER A 81 -27.20 -3.17 -5.43
CA SER A 81 -27.87 -1.99 -4.88
C SER A 81 -26.98 -0.76 -4.73
N GLU A 82 -25.65 -0.93 -4.65
CA GLU A 82 -24.69 0.14 -4.38
C GLU A 82 -24.12 0.77 -5.65
N PHE A 83 -24.15 0.06 -6.79
CA PHE A 83 -23.49 0.49 -8.03
C PHE A 83 -23.88 1.90 -8.51
N HIS A 84 -25.15 2.29 -8.39
CA HIS A 84 -25.64 3.54 -8.96
C HIS A 84 -25.09 4.80 -8.28
N TYR A 85 -24.79 4.73 -6.98
CA TYR A 85 -24.35 5.88 -6.19
C TYR A 85 -22.92 5.76 -5.66
N CYS A 86 -22.27 4.61 -5.84
CA CYS A 86 -20.92 4.39 -5.36
C CYS A 86 -19.87 4.98 -6.31
N SER A 87 -18.92 5.73 -5.75
CA SER A 87 -17.75 6.26 -6.46
C SER A 87 -16.50 6.22 -5.59
N ASP A 88 -15.36 6.70 -6.10
CA ASP A 88 -14.15 6.89 -5.29
C ASP A 88 -14.36 7.76 -4.04
N LEU A 89 -15.40 8.60 -4.00
CA LEU A 89 -15.75 9.34 -2.79
C LEU A 89 -16.03 8.40 -1.61
N ASN A 90 -16.51 7.18 -1.86
CA ASN A 90 -16.66 6.16 -0.83
C ASN A 90 -15.30 5.76 -0.22
N THR A 91 -14.24 5.69 -1.04
CA THR A 91 -12.86 5.51 -0.59
C THR A 91 -12.41 6.70 0.27
N THR A 92 -12.66 7.93 -0.16
CA THR A 92 -12.34 9.15 0.61
C THR A 92 -13.03 9.14 1.97
N HIS A 93 -14.34 8.86 2.00
CA HIS A 93 -15.13 8.81 3.23
C HIS A 93 -14.70 7.65 4.13
N PHE A 94 -14.29 6.51 3.56
CA PHE A 94 -13.74 5.42 4.35
C PHE A 94 -12.44 5.84 5.05
N LEU A 95 -11.50 6.45 4.32
CA LEU A 95 -10.23 6.91 4.90
C LEU A 95 -10.44 7.97 5.99
N LYS A 96 -11.33 8.94 5.78
CA LYS A 96 -11.67 9.93 6.82
C LYS A 96 -12.20 9.26 8.09
N ARG A 97 -13.18 8.37 7.94
CA ARG A 97 -13.82 7.70 9.08
C ARG A 97 -12.85 6.82 9.87
N ILE A 98 -11.96 6.07 9.20
CA ILE A 98 -10.99 5.22 9.91
C ILE A 98 -9.89 6.04 10.60
N ILE A 99 -9.44 7.15 10.00
CA ILE A 99 -8.52 8.10 10.66
C ILE A 99 -9.17 8.66 11.94
N GLU A 100 -10.42 9.11 11.85
CA GLU A 100 -11.16 9.66 12.99
C GLU A 100 -11.41 8.63 14.10
N ALA A 101 -11.74 7.39 13.73
CA ALA A 101 -12.05 6.33 14.67
C ALA A 101 -10.81 5.75 15.35
N GLU A 102 -9.75 5.46 14.58
CA GLU A 102 -8.55 4.78 15.09
C GLU A 102 -7.51 5.75 15.64
N LYS A 103 -7.53 7.02 15.20
CA LYS A 103 -6.58 8.07 15.60
C LYS A 103 -5.13 7.57 15.52
N PRO A 104 -4.65 7.16 14.33
CA PRO A 104 -3.28 6.68 14.17
C PRO A 104 -2.28 7.83 14.38
N ASP A 105 -1.06 7.49 14.78
CA ASP A 105 0.07 8.41 14.87
C ASP A 105 0.74 8.62 13.50
N PHE A 106 0.54 7.66 12.58
CA PHE A 106 1.15 7.65 11.26
C PHE A 106 0.30 6.88 10.24
N ILE A 107 0.33 7.28 8.96
CA ILE A 107 -0.35 6.56 7.87
C ILE A 107 0.68 6.04 6.86
N ALA A 108 0.64 4.75 6.56
CA ALA A 108 1.50 4.10 5.58
C ALA A 108 0.66 3.64 4.37
N PHE A 109 0.91 4.22 3.20
CA PHE A 109 0.30 3.79 1.95
C PHE A 109 1.18 2.78 1.23
N THR A 110 0.68 1.56 0.99
CA THR A 110 1.47 0.43 0.49
C THR A 110 1.24 0.16 -1.01
N GLY A 111 1.15 1.21 -1.81
CA GLY A 111 1.09 1.15 -3.27
C GLY A 111 -0.31 1.03 -3.86
N ASP A 112 -0.35 1.19 -5.19
CA ASP A 112 -1.56 1.34 -5.99
C ASP A 112 -2.51 2.39 -5.39
N ASN A 113 -1.93 3.56 -5.17
CA ASN A 113 -2.59 4.73 -4.62
C ASN A 113 -3.63 5.27 -5.62
N ILE A 114 -3.25 5.31 -6.90
CA ILE A 114 -4.13 5.62 -8.02
C ILE A 114 -4.21 4.46 -9.00
N PHE A 115 -5.31 4.38 -9.75
CA PHE A 115 -5.42 3.45 -10.87
C PHE A 115 -5.18 4.22 -12.17
N GLY A 116 -3.95 4.16 -12.69
CA GLY A 116 -3.53 5.06 -13.77
C GLY A 116 -4.40 4.97 -15.03
N SER A 117 -4.91 3.78 -15.36
CA SER A 117 -5.85 3.57 -16.47
C SER A 117 -7.19 4.33 -16.35
N SER A 118 -7.60 4.70 -15.13
CA SER A 118 -8.82 5.51 -14.87
C SER A 118 -8.50 6.93 -14.41
N THR A 119 -7.26 7.37 -14.65
CA THR A 119 -6.70 8.64 -14.18
C THR A 119 -6.18 9.44 -15.37
N PRO A 120 -6.93 10.45 -15.86
CA PRO A 120 -6.46 11.32 -16.94
C PRO A 120 -5.33 12.26 -16.51
N ASP A 121 -5.29 12.65 -15.24
CA ASP A 121 -4.24 13.47 -14.63
C ASP A 121 -3.83 12.83 -13.29
N ALA A 122 -2.60 12.32 -13.25
CA ALA A 122 -2.05 11.65 -12.08
C ALA A 122 -1.94 12.57 -10.86
N ALA A 123 -1.53 13.83 -11.06
CA ALA A 123 -1.35 14.78 -9.96
C ALA A 123 -2.71 15.13 -9.32
N GLU A 124 -3.73 15.36 -10.15
CA GLU A 124 -5.09 15.63 -9.65
C GLU A 124 -5.64 14.44 -8.83
N SER A 125 -5.42 13.22 -9.32
CA SER A 125 -5.94 12.02 -8.67
C SER A 125 -5.19 11.71 -7.37
N LEU A 126 -3.86 11.89 -7.34
CA LEU A 126 -3.07 11.78 -6.10
C LEU A 126 -3.49 12.82 -5.05
N LEU A 127 -3.74 14.07 -5.46
CA LEU A 127 -4.24 15.10 -4.54
C LEU A 127 -5.56 14.67 -3.90
N ARG A 128 -6.47 14.07 -4.66
CA ARG A 128 -7.76 13.57 -4.16
C ARG A 128 -7.60 12.31 -3.30
N ALA A 129 -6.74 11.37 -3.71
CA ALA A 129 -6.48 10.13 -3.00
C ALA A 129 -5.90 10.39 -1.61
N PHE A 130 -4.93 11.30 -1.50
CA PHE A 130 -4.27 11.65 -0.24
C PHE A 130 -4.94 12.78 0.53
N ALA A 131 -6.00 13.42 -0.02
CA ALA A 131 -6.69 14.52 0.65
C ALA A 131 -7.07 14.21 2.11
N PRO A 132 -7.64 13.04 2.46
CA PRO A 132 -7.93 12.72 3.86
C PRO A 132 -6.70 12.72 4.78
N ALA A 133 -5.55 12.22 4.31
CA ALA A 133 -4.30 12.23 5.08
C ALA A 133 -3.77 13.66 5.25
N MET A 134 -3.75 14.45 4.17
CA MET A 134 -3.31 15.85 4.23
C MET A 134 -4.22 16.70 5.13
N GLU A 135 -5.54 16.51 5.07
CA GLU A 135 -6.52 17.22 5.89
C GLU A 135 -6.43 16.84 7.38
N SER A 136 -6.02 15.61 7.69
CA SER A 136 -5.86 15.14 9.07
C SER A 136 -4.69 15.79 9.83
N GLY A 137 -3.70 16.32 9.11
CA GLY A 137 -2.46 16.85 9.70
C GLY A 137 -1.50 15.78 10.25
N LEU A 138 -1.80 14.50 10.06
CA LEU A 138 -0.96 13.39 10.48
C LEU A 138 0.25 13.22 9.54
N PRO A 139 1.42 12.82 10.06
CA PRO A 139 2.51 12.39 9.19
C PRO A 139 2.11 11.13 8.42
N TRP A 140 2.43 11.11 7.13
CA TRP A 140 2.14 9.95 6.28
C TRP A 140 3.24 9.72 5.24
N ALA A 141 3.38 8.47 4.81
CA ALA A 141 4.32 8.11 3.75
C ALA A 141 3.73 7.06 2.79
N ALA A 142 4.26 7.00 1.57
CA ALA A 142 3.77 6.09 0.54
C ALA A 142 4.92 5.39 -0.20
N VAL A 143 4.68 4.14 -0.59
CA VAL A 143 5.34 3.50 -1.73
C VAL A 143 4.40 3.47 -2.92
N LEU A 144 4.96 3.25 -4.11
CA LEU A 144 4.20 3.08 -5.34
C LEU A 144 3.95 1.61 -5.63
N GLY A 145 2.81 1.33 -6.25
CA GLY A 145 2.49 0.05 -6.86
C GLY A 145 2.69 0.07 -8.36
N ASN A 146 2.27 -1.01 -9.01
CA ASN A 146 2.39 -1.17 -10.46
C ASN A 146 1.35 -0.36 -11.25
N HIS A 147 0.22 0.00 -10.64
CA HIS A 147 -0.82 0.79 -11.32
C HIS A 147 -0.59 2.30 -11.23
N ASP A 148 0.27 2.77 -10.33
CA ASP A 148 0.47 4.21 -10.08
C ASP A 148 1.07 4.94 -11.30
N GLN A 149 1.96 4.28 -12.06
CA GLN A 149 2.67 4.89 -13.20
C GLN A 149 2.02 4.67 -14.58
N GLU A 150 0.74 4.29 -14.61
CA GLU A 150 0.02 4.03 -15.88
C GLU A 150 -0.63 5.29 -16.48
N SER A 151 -0.46 6.46 -15.85
CA SER A 151 -1.07 7.75 -16.24
C SER A 151 -0.02 8.74 -16.79
N THR A 152 -0.16 10.04 -16.52
CA THR A 152 0.58 11.15 -17.14
C THR A 152 1.95 11.43 -16.52
N MET A 153 2.30 10.77 -15.41
CA MET A 153 3.55 11.01 -14.67
C MET A 153 4.37 9.73 -14.57
N THR A 154 5.68 9.86 -14.71
CA THR A 154 6.65 8.78 -14.47
C THR A 154 6.76 8.46 -12.98
N ARG A 155 7.31 7.28 -12.63
CA ARG A 155 7.55 6.87 -11.23
C ARG A 155 8.33 7.90 -10.41
N LEU A 156 9.36 8.51 -11.02
CA LEU A 156 10.15 9.58 -10.41
C LEU A 156 9.32 10.82 -10.13
N GLU A 157 8.53 11.27 -11.12
CA GLU A 157 7.66 12.44 -10.98
C GLU A 157 6.59 12.18 -9.91
N LEU A 158 6.00 10.99 -9.88
CA LEU A 158 5.01 10.58 -8.87
C LEU A 158 5.60 10.65 -7.46
N MET A 159 6.73 9.99 -7.21
CA MET A 159 7.35 10.04 -5.87
C MET A 159 7.83 11.43 -5.51
N SER A 160 8.36 12.20 -6.47
CA SER A 160 8.76 13.59 -6.23
C SER A 160 7.56 14.44 -5.85
N PHE A 161 6.44 14.29 -6.54
CA PHE A 161 5.19 15.00 -6.23
C PHE A 161 4.64 14.60 -4.86
N ILE A 162 4.55 13.30 -4.58
CA ILE A 162 4.12 12.77 -3.28
C ILE A 162 4.99 13.31 -2.13
N SER A 163 6.31 13.44 -2.33
CA SER A 163 7.23 13.99 -1.31
C SER A 163 6.97 15.47 -0.98
N LEU A 164 6.35 16.20 -1.91
CA LEU A 164 6.06 17.63 -1.79
C LEU A 164 4.67 17.92 -1.20
N LEU A 165 3.81 16.91 -1.05
CA LEU A 165 2.46 17.06 -0.50
C LEU A 165 2.46 17.36 1.00
N ASP A 166 1.44 18.09 1.45
CA ASP A 166 1.28 18.48 2.86
C ASP A 166 1.35 17.28 3.79
N TYR A 167 2.15 17.42 4.85
CA TYR A 167 2.40 16.40 5.89
C TYR A 167 3.07 15.10 5.41
N SER A 168 3.34 14.95 4.12
CA SER A 168 4.09 13.81 3.58
C SER A 168 5.52 13.81 4.11
N VAL A 169 5.96 12.65 4.60
CA VAL A 169 7.36 12.37 4.95
C VAL A 169 7.98 11.37 3.98
N SER A 170 7.31 11.09 2.86
CA SER A 170 7.83 10.28 1.76
C SER A 170 9.07 10.93 1.14
N GLN A 171 9.98 10.11 0.64
CA GLN A 171 11.19 10.57 -0.04
C GLN A 171 11.34 9.87 -1.38
N THR A 172 11.91 10.56 -2.37
CA THR A 172 12.11 9.99 -3.71
C THR A 172 13.18 8.90 -3.73
N ASN A 173 14.21 9.04 -2.91
CA ASN A 173 15.27 8.06 -2.65
C ASN A 173 16.05 8.59 -1.42
N PRO A 174 17.00 7.83 -0.84
CA PRO A 174 17.66 8.22 0.40
C PRO A 174 18.39 9.56 0.28
N SER A 175 18.39 10.35 1.35
CA SER A 175 19.05 11.65 1.36
C SER A 175 20.58 11.51 1.28
N VAL A 176 21.27 12.56 0.80
CA VAL A 176 22.75 12.60 0.73
C VAL A 176 23.39 12.45 2.13
N GLU A 177 22.68 12.79 3.21
CA GLU A 177 23.12 12.59 4.59
C GLU A 177 23.10 11.11 4.99
N ASP A 178 22.11 10.33 4.51
CA ASP A 178 22.07 8.87 4.70
C ASP A 178 23.14 8.16 3.87
N ALA A 179 23.48 8.70 2.69
CA ALA A 179 24.56 8.18 1.84
C ALA A 179 25.98 8.43 2.39
N SER A 180 26.14 9.37 3.33
CA SER A 180 27.44 9.75 3.92
C SER A 180 27.67 9.18 5.33
N SER A 181 26.63 8.63 5.97
CA SER A 181 26.75 7.85 7.21
C SER A 181 27.02 6.35 6.96
N ALA A 182 26.79 5.87 5.73
CA ALA A 182 27.36 4.61 5.25
C ALA A 182 28.89 4.75 5.17
N ALA A 183 29.60 3.96 5.97
CA ALA A 183 31.05 3.99 6.13
C ALA A 183 31.81 4.26 4.82
N LYS A 184 32.74 5.23 4.88
CA LYS A 184 33.82 5.52 3.90
C LYS A 184 34.02 4.40 2.86
N GLY A 185 33.50 4.58 1.64
CA GLY A 185 33.97 3.79 0.51
C GLY A 185 33.07 3.65 -0.72
N ASN A 186 31.75 3.84 -0.62
CA ASN A 186 30.89 3.82 -1.81
C ASN A 186 29.59 4.58 -1.53
N THR A 187 29.46 5.79 -2.06
CA THR A 187 28.18 6.46 -2.19
C THR A 187 27.24 5.52 -2.96
N ILE A 188 26.27 4.92 -2.28
CA ILE A 188 25.20 4.15 -2.94
C ILE A 188 24.27 5.19 -3.57
N THR A 189 24.70 5.77 -4.70
CA THR A 189 23.95 6.82 -5.43
C THR A 189 23.08 6.24 -6.54
N ASP A 190 23.20 4.94 -6.81
CA ASP A 190 22.46 4.24 -7.86
C ASP A 190 21.64 3.11 -7.22
N ILE A 191 20.43 3.47 -6.79
CA ILE A 191 19.45 2.54 -6.21
C ILE A 191 18.30 2.45 -7.20
N ASP A 192 17.92 1.22 -7.54
CA ASP A 192 16.80 0.97 -8.44
C ASP A 192 15.48 1.50 -7.87
N GLY A 193 14.68 2.08 -8.76
CA GLY A 193 13.36 2.61 -8.42
C GLY A 193 13.38 3.97 -7.69
N PHE A 194 12.19 4.38 -7.25
CA PHE A 194 11.95 5.62 -6.53
C PHE A 194 10.97 5.36 -5.39
N GLY A 195 11.26 5.91 -4.21
CA GLY A 195 10.53 5.65 -2.98
C GLY A 195 11.24 4.69 -2.03
N ASN A 196 12.58 4.58 -2.16
CA ASN A 196 13.40 3.83 -1.21
C ASN A 196 13.88 4.75 -0.09
N TYR A 197 13.37 4.58 1.13
CA TYR A 197 13.76 5.42 2.26
C TYR A 197 13.45 4.75 3.60
N ASN A 198 14.11 5.24 4.65
CA ASN A 198 13.86 4.79 6.02
C ASN A 198 13.38 5.95 6.89
N LEU A 199 12.38 5.71 7.72
CA LEU A 199 11.89 6.65 8.72
C LEU A 199 12.20 6.11 10.11
N ARG A 200 12.74 6.98 10.98
CA ARG A 200 13.09 6.64 12.36
C ARG A 200 11.97 7.08 13.30
N VAL A 201 11.54 6.18 14.18
CA VAL A 201 10.59 6.43 15.26
C VAL A 201 11.33 6.40 16.59
N TYR A 202 11.29 7.54 17.29
CA TYR A 202 12.02 7.76 18.54
C TYR A 202 11.22 7.31 19.76
N GLY A 203 11.89 7.05 20.87
CA GLY A 203 11.23 6.70 22.12
C GLY A 203 10.29 7.78 22.65
N ALA A 204 9.44 7.38 23.59
CA ALA A 204 8.45 8.23 24.23
C ALA A 204 9.09 9.48 24.87
N PRO A 205 8.44 10.66 24.82
CA PRO A 205 8.91 11.85 25.52
C PRO A 205 9.18 11.58 27.00
N GLY A 206 10.35 12.00 27.50
CA GLY A 206 10.74 11.81 28.90
C GLY A 206 11.23 10.41 29.28
N SER A 207 11.21 9.44 28.36
CA SER A 207 11.79 8.11 28.56
C SER A 207 13.32 8.11 28.37
N HIS A 208 14.02 7.07 28.85
CA HIS A 208 15.45 6.89 28.59
C HIS A 208 15.81 6.81 27.10
N SER A 209 14.86 6.43 26.26
CA SER A 209 15.00 6.32 24.80
C SER A 209 14.41 7.52 24.04
N ALA A 210 14.04 8.62 24.72
CA ALA A 210 13.36 9.77 24.10
C ALA A 210 14.12 10.40 22.92
N ASN A 211 15.46 10.29 22.96
CA ASN A 211 16.38 10.80 21.94
C ASN A 211 17.05 9.66 21.13
N SER A 212 16.51 8.45 21.20
CA SER A 212 17.04 7.28 20.48
C SER A 212 15.96 6.69 19.58
N THR A 213 16.35 6.22 18.39
CA THR A 213 15.47 5.42 17.53
C THR A 213 15.15 4.10 18.22
N VAL A 214 13.87 3.74 18.26
CA VAL A 214 13.37 2.48 18.83
C VAL A 214 12.73 1.59 17.77
N LEU A 215 12.17 2.20 16.72
CA LEU A 215 11.58 1.51 15.58
C LEU A 215 12.00 2.19 14.26
N ASP A 216 12.41 1.39 13.29
CA ASP A 216 12.67 1.81 11.91
C ASP A 216 11.52 1.37 10.99
N LEU A 217 11.15 2.23 10.05
CA LEU A 217 10.16 1.95 9.01
C LEU A 217 10.87 2.03 7.65
N PHE A 218 11.04 0.89 6.99
CA PHE A 218 11.64 0.78 5.66
C PHE A 218 10.56 0.81 4.58
N PHE A 219 10.70 1.72 3.62
CA PHE A 219 9.85 1.81 2.44
C PHE A 219 10.70 1.45 1.23
N LEU A 220 10.21 0.51 0.42
CA LEU A 220 10.94 -0.04 -0.73
C LEU A 220 10.07 -0.02 -1.97
N ASP A 221 10.66 0.45 -3.07
CA ASP A 221 10.03 0.40 -4.38
C ASP A 221 10.10 -1.03 -4.95
N SER A 222 8.98 -1.73 -5.01
CA SER A 222 8.92 -3.08 -5.60
C SER A 222 8.83 -3.08 -7.14
N GLY A 223 8.84 -1.92 -7.79
CA GLY A 223 8.72 -1.77 -9.24
C GLY A 223 7.28 -1.82 -9.76
N ASP A 224 7.15 -1.95 -11.09
CA ASP A 224 5.86 -2.08 -11.81
C ASP A 224 5.75 -3.47 -12.46
N ARG A 225 6.05 -3.55 -13.76
CA ARG A 225 6.02 -4.77 -14.56
C ARG A 225 7.24 -4.78 -15.46
N GLU A 226 7.79 -5.96 -15.68
CA GLU A 226 9.00 -6.17 -16.44
C GLU A 226 8.87 -7.37 -17.38
N VAL A 227 9.82 -7.51 -18.31
CA VAL A 227 9.91 -8.65 -19.21
C VAL A 227 11.20 -9.41 -18.89
N VAL A 228 11.08 -10.66 -18.46
CA VAL A 228 12.21 -11.52 -18.13
C VAL A 228 12.19 -12.69 -19.10
N GLN A 229 13.27 -12.86 -19.87
CA GLN A 229 13.39 -13.92 -20.89
C GLN A 229 12.21 -13.95 -21.88
N GLY A 230 11.68 -12.77 -22.24
CA GLY A 230 10.54 -12.63 -23.16
C GLY A 230 9.16 -12.83 -22.52
N VAL A 231 9.08 -13.14 -21.22
CA VAL A 231 7.82 -13.34 -20.48
C VAL A 231 7.55 -12.13 -19.59
N ARG A 232 6.33 -11.58 -19.66
CA ARG A 232 5.91 -10.49 -18.77
C ARG A 232 5.77 -11.01 -17.34
N THR A 233 6.24 -10.22 -16.38
CA THR A 233 6.17 -10.48 -14.94
C THR A 233 5.97 -9.16 -14.20
N TYR A 234 5.63 -9.25 -12.91
CA TYR A 234 5.71 -8.11 -12.00
C TYR A 234 7.16 -7.73 -11.69
N GLY A 235 7.37 -6.46 -11.34
CA GLY A 235 8.61 -5.93 -10.80
C GLY A 235 9.02 -6.60 -9.50
N TRP A 236 10.25 -6.35 -9.06
CA TRP A 236 10.78 -6.87 -7.80
C TRP A 236 11.83 -5.92 -7.22
N ILE A 237 12.03 -6.01 -5.90
CA ILE A 237 13.10 -5.30 -5.19
C ILE A 237 14.45 -5.84 -5.68
N LYS A 238 15.29 -4.94 -6.20
CA LYS A 238 16.59 -5.26 -6.82
C LYS A 238 17.71 -5.33 -5.78
N GLU A 239 18.82 -5.92 -6.22
CA GLU A 239 20.03 -6.08 -5.41
C GLU A 239 20.61 -4.75 -4.90
N SER A 240 20.50 -3.66 -5.68
CA SER A 240 20.95 -2.33 -5.25
C SER A 240 20.19 -1.83 -4.02
N GLN A 241 18.88 -2.06 -3.98
CA GLN A 241 18.00 -1.72 -2.86
C GLN A 241 18.30 -2.59 -1.64
N LEU A 242 18.52 -3.89 -1.83
CA LEU A 242 18.91 -4.79 -0.73
C LEU A 242 20.26 -4.41 -0.12
N ARG A 243 21.25 -4.04 -0.95
CA ARG A 243 22.56 -3.55 -0.49
C ARG A 243 22.43 -2.25 0.29
N TRP A 244 21.60 -1.32 -0.18
CA TRP A 244 21.30 -0.09 0.55
C TRP A 244 20.66 -0.41 1.90
N LEU A 245 19.63 -1.27 1.92
CA LEU A 245 18.90 -1.65 3.12
C LEU A 245 19.82 -2.29 4.17
N HIS A 246 20.70 -3.20 3.75
CA HIS A 246 21.76 -3.76 4.60
C HIS A 246 22.71 -2.69 5.12
N GLY A 247 23.09 -1.72 4.29
CA GLY A 247 23.96 -0.61 4.67
C GLY A 247 23.35 0.28 5.74
N VAL A 248 22.05 0.59 5.61
CA VAL A 248 21.28 1.35 6.60
C VAL A 248 21.22 0.59 7.92
N SER A 249 20.78 -0.67 7.90
CA SER A 249 20.71 -1.53 9.09
C SER A 249 22.07 -1.68 9.81
N LYS A 250 23.16 -1.91 9.07
CA LYS A 250 24.52 -2.02 9.62
C LYS A 250 25.14 -0.70 10.06
N GLY A 251 24.82 0.42 9.41
CA GLY A 251 25.31 1.75 9.80
C GLY A 251 24.94 2.10 11.25
N TYR A 252 23.84 1.54 11.75
CA TYR A 252 23.42 1.64 13.14
C TYR A 252 24.19 0.75 14.13
N GLN A 253 25.05 -0.16 13.66
CA GLN A 253 25.87 -1.04 14.51
C GLN A 253 27.16 -0.35 15.02
N HIS A 254 27.43 0.92 14.67
CA HIS A 254 28.60 1.66 15.14
C HIS A 254 28.37 2.47 16.45
N PRO A 255 29.37 2.59 17.35
CA PRO A 255 29.14 2.73 18.80
C PRO A 255 29.04 4.17 19.34
N LYS A 256 28.99 5.21 18.50
CA LYS A 256 29.32 6.57 18.97
C LYS A 256 28.24 7.28 19.78
N GLU A 257 27.02 6.76 19.86
CA GLU A 257 25.94 7.35 20.67
C GLU A 257 25.04 6.29 21.33
N ARG A 258 25.60 5.34 22.08
CA ARG A 258 24.78 4.37 22.84
C ARG A 258 24.97 4.45 24.35
N PRO A 259 23.89 4.69 25.12
CA PRO A 259 23.84 4.29 26.51
C PRO A 259 24.02 2.77 26.63
N SER A 260 24.74 2.33 27.66
CA SER A 260 25.02 0.93 28.01
C SER A 260 23.79 0.10 28.41
N SER A 261 22.59 0.63 28.19
CA SER A 261 21.30 0.05 28.57
C SER A 261 20.27 0.08 27.43
N ALA A 262 20.72 0.16 26.16
CA ALA A 262 19.82 0.04 25.02
C ALA A 262 19.15 -1.34 25.08
N THR A 263 17.93 -1.33 25.60
CA THR A 263 17.06 -2.48 25.79
C THR A 263 16.84 -3.20 24.48
N ASP A 264 16.78 -4.52 24.56
CA ASP A 264 16.38 -5.43 23.50
C ASP A 264 15.17 -4.89 22.71
N CYS A 265 15.03 -5.33 21.46
CA CYS A 265 13.89 -5.07 20.59
C CYS A 265 12.59 -5.63 21.22
N LEU A 266 12.10 -4.95 22.25
CA LEU A 266 10.91 -5.26 23.05
C LEU A 266 9.76 -4.37 22.57
N THR A 267 9.55 -4.38 21.26
CA THR A 267 8.39 -3.77 20.62
C THR A 267 7.42 -4.88 20.27
N THR A 268 6.28 -4.95 20.95
CA THR A 268 5.19 -5.84 20.54
C THR A 268 4.46 -5.17 19.40
N VAL A 269 4.33 -5.85 18.26
CA VAL A 269 3.54 -5.35 17.12
C VAL A 269 2.24 -6.12 17.06
N HIS A 270 1.14 -5.43 17.28
CA HIS A 270 -0.20 -5.95 17.06
C HIS A 270 -0.67 -5.54 15.68
N VAL A 271 -1.31 -6.47 14.98
CA VAL A 271 -1.84 -6.22 13.66
C VAL A 271 -3.33 -6.51 13.69
N LEU A 272 -4.12 -5.48 13.41
CA LEU A 272 -5.58 -5.50 13.44
C LEU A 272 -6.11 -5.32 12.02
N SER A 273 -6.90 -6.27 11.52
CA SER A 273 -7.68 -6.04 10.29
C SER A 273 -9.01 -5.38 10.63
N VAL A 274 -9.40 -4.39 9.82
CA VAL A 274 -10.62 -3.62 9.99
C VAL A 274 -11.57 -3.84 8.80
N PRO A 275 -12.58 -4.71 8.92
CA PRO A 275 -13.60 -4.91 7.89
C PRO A 275 -14.70 -3.83 7.95
N THR A 276 -15.02 -3.18 6.82
CA THR A 276 -16.09 -2.16 6.75
C THR A 276 -17.32 -2.51 5.91
N LYS A 277 -18.50 -2.66 6.52
CA LYS A 277 -19.75 -2.74 5.74
C LYS A 277 -20.05 -1.35 5.16
N GLY A 278 -20.20 -1.26 3.84
CA GLY A 278 -20.61 -0.05 3.13
C GLY A 278 -21.98 0.44 3.61
N GLY A 279 -22.15 1.76 3.72
CA GLY A 279 -23.46 2.41 3.87
C GLY A 279 -23.95 2.80 5.27
N LEU A 280 -23.14 2.68 6.33
CA LEU A 280 -23.59 2.98 7.70
C LEU A 280 -23.30 4.43 8.15
N LEU A 281 -24.26 5.01 8.89
CA LEU A 281 -24.16 6.29 9.61
C LEU A 281 -23.05 6.24 10.69
N ASP A 282 -22.48 7.39 11.05
CA ASP A 282 -21.24 7.49 11.85
C ASP A 282 -21.24 6.75 13.21
N LEU A 283 -22.39 6.68 13.90
CA LEU A 283 -22.50 5.97 15.18
C LEU A 283 -22.49 4.44 15.01
N ASP A 284 -23.09 3.92 13.94
CA ASP A 284 -23.08 2.49 13.63
C ASP A 284 -21.70 2.04 13.15
N PHE A 285 -20.97 2.94 12.49
CA PHE A 285 -19.60 2.69 12.06
C PHE A 285 -18.66 2.43 13.25
N ILE A 286 -18.67 3.29 14.29
CA ILE A 286 -17.79 3.12 15.47
C ILE A 286 -18.13 1.84 16.24
N ASN A 287 -19.41 1.56 16.48
CA ASN A 287 -19.84 0.33 17.15
C ASN A 287 -19.50 -0.93 16.33
N MET A 288 -19.57 -0.86 15.00
CA MET A 288 -19.16 -1.94 14.12
C MET A 288 -17.64 -2.17 14.13
N LEU A 289 -16.83 -1.11 14.15
CA LEU A 289 -15.38 -1.22 14.27
C LEU A 289 -15.01 -1.97 15.55
N GLN A 290 -15.64 -1.64 16.68
CA GLN A 290 -15.36 -2.30 17.96
C GLN A 290 -15.78 -3.78 17.98
N GLY A 291 -16.81 -4.17 17.23
CA GLY A 291 -17.31 -5.55 17.18
C GLY A 291 -16.62 -6.49 16.18
N ARG A 292 -15.70 -6.00 15.33
CA ARG A 292 -15.04 -6.79 14.27
C ARG A 292 -13.55 -6.48 14.08
N LYS A 293 -12.88 -5.95 15.10
CA LYS A 293 -11.41 -5.97 15.11
C LYS A 293 -10.97 -7.40 15.33
N GLU A 294 -10.15 -7.89 14.40
CA GLU A 294 -9.45 -9.14 14.60
C GLU A 294 -8.06 -8.80 15.18
N ASP A 295 -7.92 -8.97 16.50
CA ASP A 295 -6.70 -8.62 17.22
C ASP A 295 -5.70 -9.78 17.25
N PHE A 296 -4.50 -9.54 16.74
CA PHE A 296 -3.44 -10.55 16.71
C PHE A 296 -2.10 -9.98 17.17
N HIS A 297 -1.41 -10.75 18.01
CA HIS A 297 -0.12 -10.40 18.58
C HIS A 297 0.97 -11.06 17.75
N LEU A 298 1.76 -10.29 16.99
CA LEU A 298 2.73 -10.87 16.08
C LEU A 298 4.10 -11.12 16.73
N LEU A 299 4.48 -10.40 17.79
CA LEU A 299 5.88 -10.39 18.25
C LEU A 299 6.04 -10.19 19.76
N LYS A 300 6.81 -11.07 20.40
CA LYS A 300 7.71 -10.71 21.51
C LYS A 300 9.13 -10.99 21.03
N GLY A 301 10.01 -9.98 21.02
CA GLY A 301 11.38 -10.14 20.55
C GLY A 301 12.18 -11.13 21.41
N ALA A 302 12.99 -11.97 20.78
CA ALA A 302 14.04 -12.72 21.46
C ALA A 302 15.31 -11.86 21.56
N SER A 303 15.98 -11.93 22.72
CA SER A 303 17.23 -11.23 23.06
C SER A 303 18.27 -11.33 21.93
N SER A 304 18.61 -10.22 21.28
CA SER A 304 19.75 -10.14 20.37
C SER A 304 20.97 -9.60 21.11
N ALA A 305 22.12 -10.26 20.96
CA ALA A 305 23.37 -9.89 21.66
C ALA A 305 23.89 -8.47 21.32
N THR A 306 23.32 -7.81 20.31
CA THR A 306 23.57 -6.42 19.96
C THR A 306 22.24 -5.67 19.85
N PRO A 307 22.04 -4.53 20.53
CA PRO A 307 20.76 -3.83 20.50
C PRO A 307 20.62 -3.06 19.18
N THR A 308 19.86 -3.56 18.21
CA THR A 308 19.43 -2.82 17.01
C THR A 308 17.95 -2.47 17.17
N PRO A 309 17.50 -1.27 16.75
CA PRO A 309 16.08 -0.96 16.70
C PRO A 309 15.31 -2.03 15.93
N CYS A 310 14.08 -2.34 16.34
CA CYS A 310 13.21 -3.20 15.54
C CYS A 310 12.86 -2.49 14.23
N ALA A 311 12.61 -3.23 13.16
CA ALA A 311 12.18 -2.64 11.90
C ALA A 311 10.91 -3.27 11.32
N LEU A 312 10.13 -2.44 10.63
CA LEU A 312 9.01 -2.85 9.78
C LEU A 312 9.33 -2.45 8.34
N ALA A 313 8.95 -3.28 7.38
CA ALA A 313 9.13 -2.97 5.96
C ALA A 313 7.77 -2.84 5.25
N PHE A 314 7.72 -1.94 4.26
CA PHE A 314 6.55 -1.62 3.47
C PHE A 314 6.93 -1.64 1.99
N PHE A 315 6.27 -2.49 1.21
CA PHE A 315 6.41 -2.53 -0.25
C PHE A 315 5.14 -3.10 -0.87
N HIS A 316 4.90 -2.83 -2.14
CA HIS A 316 3.62 -3.13 -2.75
C HIS A 316 3.50 -4.59 -3.24
N ILE A 317 4.38 -5.00 -4.16
CA ILE A 317 4.32 -6.31 -4.82
C ILE A 317 4.91 -7.37 -3.90
N PRO A 318 4.19 -8.48 -3.63
CA PRO A 318 4.66 -9.55 -2.77
C PRO A 318 5.94 -10.22 -3.32
N ILE A 319 6.72 -10.84 -2.43
CA ILE A 319 7.87 -11.65 -2.84
C ILE A 319 7.44 -13.08 -3.21
N PRO A 320 8.18 -13.80 -4.07
CA PRO A 320 7.84 -15.16 -4.50
C PRO A 320 7.50 -16.15 -3.38
N GLU A 321 8.17 -16.04 -2.23
CA GLU A 321 8.03 -16.92 -1.08
C GLU A 321 6.67 -16.78 -0.39
N VAL A 322 5.97 -15.65 -0.54
CA VAL A 322 4.62 -15.43 0.03
C VAL A 322 3.62 -16.48 -0.47
N ARG A 323 3.82 -17.04 -1.69
CA ARG A 323 3.03 -18.18 -2.21
C ARG A 323 3.03 -19.38 -1.28
N GLN A 324 4.11 -19.61 -0.53
CA GLN A 324 4.24 -20.74 0.38
C GLN A 324 3.27 -20.65 1.56
N LEU A 325 2.81 -19.44 1.91
CA LEU A 325 1.89 -19.23 3.02
C LEU A 325 0.52 -19.86 2.78
N TYR A 326 0.17 -20.19 1.53
CA TYR A 326 -1.01 -20.99 1.22
C TYR A 326 -1.02 -22.35 1.94
N TYR A 327 0.16 -22.95 2.17
CA TYR A 327 0.31 -24.25 2.83
C TYR A 327 0.64 -24.15 4.32
N GLN A 328 0.67 -22.93 4.88
CA GLN A 328 1.09 -22.69 6.25
C GLN A 328 -0.06 -22.16 7.10
N LYS A 329 0.16 -22.14 8.41
CA LYS A 329 -0.77 -21.47 9.32
C LYS A 329 -0.68 -19.96 9.09
N ILE A 330 -1.75 -19.39 8.58
CA ILE A 330 -1.96 -17.95 8.44
C ILE A 330 -2.98 -17.46 9.46
N ILE A 331 -3.04 -16.14 9.59
CA ILE A 331 -4.04 -15.41 10.35
C ILE A 331 -4.76 -14.49 9.37
N GLY A 332 -6.10 -14.51 9.34
CA GLY A 332 -6.91 -13.76 8.37
C GLY A 332 -7.37 -14.62 7.20
N GLN A 333 -7.58 -14.00 6.04
CA GLN A 333 -8.23 -14.61 4.87
C GLN A 333 -7.33 -14.56 3.63
N PHE A 334 -6.93 -15.73 3.12
CA PHE A 334 -6.28 -15.90 1.82
C PHE A 334 -7.37 -16.23 0.79
N GLN A 335 -7.70 -15.28 -0.08
CA GLN A 335 -8.84 -15.41 -1.01
C GLN A 335 -8.45 -15.29 -2.48
N GLU A 336 -7.18 -15.06 -2.80
CA GLU A 336 -6.67 -15.17 -4.17
C GLU A 336 -5.20 -15.56 -4.23
N SER A 337 -4.80 -16.12 -5.37
CA SER A 337 -3.41 -16.47 -5.64
C SER A 337 -2.50 -15.25 -5.54
N VAL A 338 -1.33 -15.45 -4.93
CA VAL A 338 -0.31 -14.40 -4.77
C VAL A 338 0.30 -14.03 -6.12
N ALA A 339 0.03 -12.80 -6.58
CA ALA A 339 0.58 -12.25 -7.81
C ALA A 339 1.92 -11.55 -7.52
N CYS A 340 3.01 -12.30 -7.57
CA CYS A 340 4.37 -11.75 -7.40
C CYS A 340 5.22 -11.98 -8.65
N SER A 341 6.43 -11.38 -8.64
CA SER A 341 7.41 -11.59 -9.70
C SER A 341 7.75 -13.06 -9.94
N SER A 342 8.18 -13.39 -11.15
CA SER A 342 8.84 -14.65 -11.50
C SER A 342 10.31 -14.67 -11.05
N VAL A 343 10.87 -13.51 -10.71
CA VAL A 343 12.25 -13.38 -10.22
C VAL A 343 12.27 -13.38 -8.70
N ASN A 344 13.09 -14.25 -8.13
CA ASN A 344 13.45 -14.20 -6.71
C ASN A 344 14.82 -13.53 -6.56
N SER A 345 14.84 -12.32 -6.00
CA SER A 345 16.06 -11.55 -5.72
C SER A 345 16.67 -11.80 -4.33
N GLY A 346 16.09 -12.71 -3.54
CA GLY A 346 16.58 -13.02 -2.19
C GLY A 346 16.12 -12.05 -1.11
N VAL A 347 14.99 -11.35 -1.31
CA VAL A 347 14.45 -10.39 -0.33
C VAL A 347 14.23 -11.05 1.04
N LEU A 348 13.57 -12.22 1.10
CA LEU A 348 13.33 -12.92 2.37
C LEU A 348 14.66 -13.20 3.08
N GLN A 349 15.62 -13.78 2.36
CA GLN A 349 16.93 -14.12 2.92
C GLN A 349 17.68 -12.87 3.42
N ALA A 350 17.60 -11.76 2.69
CA ALA A 350 18.18 -10.49 3.08
C ALA A 350 17.59 -10.00 4.40
N LEU A 351 16.26 -9.91 4.50
CA LEU A 351 15.57 -9.46 5.71
C LEU A 351 15.84 -10.37 6.91
N VAL A 352 15.82 -11.70 6.72
CA VAL A 352 16.14 -12.69 7.77
C VAL A 352 17.57 -12.49 8.27
N SER A 353 18.52 -12.27 7.36
CA SER A 353 19.93 -12.07 7.71
C SER A 353 20.22 -10.73 8.38
N MET A 354 19.39 -9.70 8.16
CA MET A 354 19.47 -8.42 8.88
C MET A 354 19.05 -8.59 10.34
N GLY A 355 18.02 -9.40 10.59
CA GLY A 355 17.56 -9.79 11.93
C GLY A 355 16.80 -8.70 12.71
N ASP A 356 16.77 -7.46 12.23
CA ASP A 356 16.04 -6.33 12.80
C ASP A 356 14.59 -6.23 12.26
N VAL A 357 14.36 -6.58 10.99
CA VAL A 357 13.03 -6.57 10.36
C VAL A 357 12.17 -7.70 10.91
N LYS A 358 11.01 -7.35 11.48
CA LYS A 358 10.10 -8.30 12.11
C LYS A 358 8.80 -8.54 11.35
N ALA A 359 8.38 -7.55 10.57
CA ALA A 359 7.20 -7.67 9.73
C ALA A 359 7.32 -6.84 8.45
N VAL A 360 6.62 -7.32 7.43
CA VAL A 360 6.49 -6.76 6.09
C VAL A 360 5.01 -6.53 5.83
N PHE A 361 4.66 -5.35 5.34
CA PHE A 361 3.31 -4.95 5.01
C PHE A 361 3.19 -4.62 3.52
N MET A 362 2.25 -5.28 2.83
CA MET A 362 2.10 -5.23 1.38
C MET A 362 0.65 -5.12 0.89
N GLY A 363 0.49 -4.80 -0.39
CA GLY A 363 -0.80 -4.65 -1.08
C GLY A 363 -0.92 -5.64 -2.24
N HIS A 364 -1.36 -5.16 -3.41
CA HIS A 364 -1.34 -5.83 -4.72
C HIS A 364 -2.45 -6.87 -4.95
N ASP A 365 -2.64 -7.79 -4.00
CA ASP A 365 -3.68 -8.83 -4.06
C ASP A 365 -4.86 -8.40 -3.16
N HIS A 366 -5.84 -7.73 -3.76
CA HIS A 366 -6.88 -6.99 -3.02
C HIS A 366 -7.81 -7.87 -2.17
N LYS A 367 -7.95 -9.16 -2.54
CA LYS A 367 -8.75 -10.17 -1.85
C LYS A 367 -8.00 -10.82 -0.69
N ASN A 368 -6.68 -10.69 -0.66
CA ASN A 368 -5.87 -11.19 0.43
C ASN A 368 -5.86 -10.20 1.59
N ASP A 369 -6.26 -10.68 2.77
CA ASP A 369 -6.23 -9.93 4.04
C ASP A 369 -5.76 -10.91 5.12
N PHE A 370 -4.48 -11.26 5.06
CA PHE A 370 -3.88 -12.20 5.98
C PHE A 370 -2.45 -11.81 6.37
N CYS A 371 -1.98 -12.37 7.47
CA CYS A 371 -0.60 -12.41 7.90
C CYS A 371 -0.12 -13.86 8.00
N GLY A 372 1.09 -14.14 7.51
CA GLY A 372 1.75 -15.42 7.69
C GLY A 372 3.23 -15.25 8.03
N ASN A 373 3.82 -16.23 8.73
CA ASN A 373 5.22 -16.17 9.14
C ASN A 373 6.09 -16.95 8.15
N LEU A 374 7.10 -16.31 7.58
CA LEU A 374 8.15 -16.92 6.78
C LEU A 374 9.47 -16.68 7.49
N GLU A 375 10.12 -17.75 7.95
CA GLU A 375 11.46 -17.68 8.57
C GLU A 375 11.60 -16.58 9.64
N SER A 376 10.64 -16.52 10.58
CA SER A 376 10.56 -15.54 11.68
C SER A 376 10.14 -14.11 11.30
N ILE A 377 9.85 -13.85 10.01
CA ILE A 377 9.32 -12.56 9.54
C ILE A 377 7.85 -12.72 9.18
N TRP A 378 7.02 -11.81 9.66
CA TRP A 378 5.61 -11.77 9.28
C TRP A 378 5.41 -11.02 7.98
N PHE A 379 4.67 -11.62 7.04
CA PHE A 379 4.24 -10.99 5.80
C PHE A 379 2.72 -10.79 5.86
N CYS A 380 2.29 -9.53 5.78
CA CYS A 380 0.91 -9.12 6.01
C CYS A 380 0.37 -8.32 4.81
N TYR A 381 -0.68 -8.83 4.17
CA TYR A 381 -1.46 -8.05 3.20
C TYR A 381 -2.31 -6.99 3.90
N GLY A 382 -2.49 -5.82 3.30
CA GLY A 382 -3.38 -4.76 3.81
C GLY A 382 -4.86 -4.99 3.49
N GLY A 383 -5.16 -5.84 2.49
CA GLY A 383 -6.47 -5.98 1.87
C GLY A 383 -6.84 -4.79 0.98
N GLY A 384 -7.84 -4.98 0.11
CA GLY A 384 -8.30 -3.95 -0.82
C GLY A 384 -9.05 -2.82 -0.12
N PHE A 385 -8.42 -1.64 -0.05
CA PHE A 385 -9.00 -0.46 0.59
C PHE A 385 -9.99 0.27 -0.32
N GLY A 386 -9.64 0.40 -1.60
CA GLY A 386 -10.36 1.21 -2.57
C GLY A 386 -11.68 0.62 -3.04
N TYR A 387 -12.70 1.46 -3.22
CA TYR A 387 -13.96 1.03 -3.82
C TYR A 387 -13.89 0.88 -5.36
N HIS A 388 -12.93 1.52 -6.04
CA HIS A 388 -12.66 1.29 -7.46
C HIS A 388 -11.69 0.13 -7.73
N ALA A 389 -10.95 -0.30 -6.70
CA ALA A 389 -10.16 -1.53 -6.74
C ALA A 389 -11.08 -2.75 -6.90
N TYR A 390 -10.63 -3.76 -7.65
CA TYR A 390 -11.35 -5.03 -7.70
C TYR A 390 -11.45 -5.65 -6.30
N GLY A 391 -12.42 -6.54 -6.09
CA GLY A 391 -12.72 -7.14 -4.80
C GLY A 391 -13.74 -8.27 -4.91
N ILE A 392 -14.55 -8.44 -3.86
CA ILE A 392 -15.63 -9.42 -3.79
C ILE A 392 -16.89 -8.67 -3.36
N ALA A 393 -17.96 -8.74 -4.16
CA ALA A 393 -19.23 -8.10 -3.82
C ALA A 393 -19.77 -8.60 -2.47
N GLY A 394 -20.14 -7.66 -1.60
CA GLY A 394 -20.58 -7.96 -0.23
C GLY A 394 -19.45 -8.26 0.75
N TRP A 395 -18.18 -8.31 0.30
CA TRP A 395 -17.02 -8.38 1.18
C TRP A 395 -16.56 -6.96 1.55
N PRO A 396 -16.49 -6.64 2.85
CA PRO A 396 -16.12 -5.31 3.33
C PRO A 396 -14.74 -4.82 2.83
N ARG A 397 -14.61 -3.54 2.46
CA ARG A 397 -13.27 -2.96 2.19
C ARG A 397 -12.41 -2.97 3.45
N ARG A 398 -11.11 -3.14 3.28
CA ARG A 398 -10.16 -3.47 4.34
C ARG A 398 -9.12 -2.39 4.56
N ALA A 399 -8.66 -2.31 5.80
CA ALA A 399 -7.51 -1.54 6.22
C ALA A 399 -6.85 -2.28 7.38
N ARG A 400 -5.58 -1.95 7.67
CA ARG A 400 -4.85 -2.61 8.77
C ARG A 400 -4.31 -1.57 9.75
N ILE A 401 -4.50 -1.81 11.04
CA ILE A 401 -3.87 -1.06 12.12
C ILE A 401 -2.69 -1.86 12.63
N ILE A 402 -1.53 -1.22 12.69
CA ILE A 402 -0.29 -1.78 13.22
C ILE A 402 0.01 -1.00 14.50
N LEU A 403 -0.05 -1.66 15.64
CA LEU A 403 0.24 -1.05 16.94
C LEU A 403 1.57 -1.57 17.43
N ALA A 404 2.57 -0.69 17.51
CA ALA A 404 3.83 -0.97 18.17
C ALA A 404 3.75 -0.52 19.64
N GLU A 405 4.13 -1.39 20.58
CA GLU A 405 4.14 -1.10 22.02
C GLU A 405 5.50 -1.37 22.63
N LEU A 406 6.03 -0.40 23.39
CA LEU A 406 7.21 -0.58 24.22
C LEU A 406 6.85 -1.46 25.43
N GLU A 407 7.65 -2.48 25.74
CA GLU A 407 7.45 -3.22 26.98
C GLU A 407 7.59 -2.31 28.21
N LYS A 408 6.61 -2.40 29.11
CA LYS A 408 6.70 -1.76 30.43
C LYS A 408 7.81 -2.45 31.20
N GLY A 409 8.91 -1.74 31.45
CA GLY A 409 10.02 -2.24 32.25
C GLY A 409 9.50 -2.85 33.56
N SER A 410 9.68 -4.16 33.72
CA SER A 410 9.35 -4.86 34.96
C SER A 410 10.20 -4.27 36.07
N GLY A 411 9.57 -3.56 37.00
CA GLY A 411 10.19 -3.30 38.30
C GLY A 411 10.57 -4.64 38.92
N HIS A 412 11.88 -4.85 39.13
CA HIS A 412 12.49 -5.85 40.00
C HIS A 412 11.70 -7.17 40.22
N GLY A 413 12.14 -8.24 39.56
CA GLY A 413 11.97 -9.59 40.10
C GLY A 413 11.56 -10.68 39.12
N SER A 414 12.55 -11.50 38.75
CA SER A 414 12.49 -12.95 38.56
C SER A 414 11.70 -13.58 37.38
N SER A 415 12.45 -14.47 36.70
CA SER A 415 12.03 -15.70 36.01
C SER A 415 11.67 -15.59 34.52
N CYS A 416 12.65 -15.94 33.67
CA CYS A 416 12.42 -16.43 32.31
C CYS A 416 11.37 -17.56 32.32
N GLY A 417 10.16 -17.26 31.85
CA GLY A 417 9.15 -18.25 31.53
C GLY A 417 9.16 -18.55 30.03
N ASN A 418 9.09 -19.83 29.68
CA ASN A 418 8.76 -20.27 28.32
C ASN A 418 7.37 -19.75 27.94
N TYR A 419 7.21 -19.16 26.75
CA TYR A 419 5.92 -18.69 26.25
C TYR A 419 5.45 -19.52 25.05
N THR A 420 4.24 -20.07 25.20
CA THR A 420 3.43 -20.70 24.16
C THR A 420 2.39 -19.68 23.68
N MET A 421 2.15 -19.61 22.36
CA MET A 421 1.08 -18.77 21.80
C MET A 421 -0.29 -19.39 22.08
N GLN A 422 -1.19 -18.62 22.68
CA GLN A 422 -2.57 -19.01 22.91
C GLN A 422 -3.43 -18.43 21.78
N ASN A 423 -3.98 -19.33 20.96
CA ASN A 423 -5.01 -19.02 19.97
C ASN A 423 -6.35 -18.84 20.70
N ASP A 424 -7.04 -17.74 20.47
CA ASP A 424 -8.49 -17.68 20.68
C ASP A 424 -9.14 -17.16 19.39
N SER A 425 -9.56 -18.09 18.53
CA SER A 425 -10.62 -17.88 17.56
C SER A 425 -11.14 -19.25 17.12
N THR A 426 -12.39 -19.51 17.46
CA THR A 426 -13.22 -20.55 16.88
C THR A 426 -13.45 -20.19 15.41
N ALA A 427 -12.62 -20.74 14.52
CA ALA A 427 -12.90 -20.77 13.09
C ALA A 427 -13.71 -22.04 12.79
N ASP A 428 -14.98 -21.86 12.42
CA ASP A 428 -15.75 -22.92 11.78
C ASP A 428 -15.07 -23.29 10.46
N ASN A 429 -14.53 -24.51 10.44
CA ASN A 429 -14.05 -25.18 9.26
C ASN A 429 -15.24 -25.42 8.31
N HIS A 430 -15.29 -24.69 7.21
CA HIS A 430 -15.87 -25.22 5.98
C HIS A 430 -14.78 -25.34 4.93
N GLY A 431 -14.33 -26.58 4.73
CA GLY A 431 -13.41 -26.95 3.68
C GLY A 431 -14.01 -26.60 2.31
N ALA A 432 -13.29 -25.76 1.57
CA ALA A 432 -13.50 -25.64 0.15
C ALA A 432 -12.78 -26.82 -0.52
N LEU A 433 -13.60 -27.74 -1.03
CA LEU A 433 -13.20 -28.77 -1.99
C LEU A 433 -12.45 -28.10 -3.15
N ALA A 434 -11.19 -28.50 -3.31
CA ALA A 434 -10.36 -28.14 -4.44
C ALA A 434 -11.07 -28.56 -5.74
N THR A 435 -11.46 -27.58 -6.54
CA THR A 435 -11.71 -27.79 -7.96
C THR A 435 -10.51 -27.19 -8.67
N VAL A 436 -9.65 -28.09 -9.15
CA VAL A 436 -8.44 -27.77 -9.91
C VAL A 436 -8.85 -27.11 -11.21
N PHE A 437 -8.48 -25.84 -11.40
CA PHE A 437 -8.29 -25.29 -12.72
C PHE A 437 -6.77 -25.28 -12.97
N GLU A 438 -6.34 -26.23 -13.80
CA GLU A 438 -5.03 -26.17 -14.46
C GLU A 438 -5.07 -25.01 -15.44
N ASP A 439 -4.31 -23.95 -15.16
CA ASP A 439 -3.76 -23.11 -16.22
C ASP A 439 -2.24 -23.33 -16.25
N GLU A 440 -1.85 -24.24 -17.13
CA GLU A 440 -0.48 -24.40 -17.61
C GLU A 440 -0.06 -23.12 -18.34
N TYR A 441 0.92 -22.39 -17.81
CA TYR A 441 2.00 -21.79 -18.61
C TYR A 441 3.13 -21.33 -17.69
N CYS A 442 4.10 -22.22 -17.43
CA CYS A 442 5.48 -21.78 -17.25
C CYS A 442 6.44 -22.93 -17.54
N GLY A 443 7.20 -22.76 -18.63
CA GLY A 443 8.02 -23.79 -19.25
C GLY A 443 9.12 -24.38 -18.36
N ARG A 444 9.33 -25.68 -18.55
CA ARG A 444 10.64 -26.32 -18.36
C ARG A 444 10.97 -27.10 -19.62
N GLN A 445 12.07 -26.73 -20.27
CA GLN A 445 12.78 -27.61 -21.18
C GLN A 445 13.49 -28.70 -20.35
N GLY A 446 13.23 -29.95 -20.70
CA GLY A 446 13.93 -31.12 -20.18
C GLY A 446 13.55 -32.34 -21.01
N PHE A 447 14.42 -32.74 -21.93
CA PHE A 447 14.32 -34.01 -22.67
C PHE A 447 14.56 -35.19 -21.71
N TYR A 448 13.65 -36.17 -21.65
CA TYR A 448 13.95 -37.60 -21.86
C TYR A 448 12.69 -38.50 -21.78
N GLN A 449 12.51 -39.26 -22.87
CA GLN A 449 11.92 -40.59 -23.10
C GLN A 449 10.56 -41.05 -22.52
N ASP A 450 9.70 -41.39 -23.48
CA ASP A 450 8.66 -42.42 -23.55
C ASP A 450 8.58 -43.46 -22.42
N HIS A 451 7.40 -43.54 -21.81
CA HIS A 451 6.74 -44.83 -21.56
C HIS A 451 5.21 -44.68 -21.70
N LYS A 452 4.66 -45.32 -22.74
CA LYS A 452 3.24 -45.67 -22.91
C LYS A 452 2.81 -46.70 -21.87
N ILE A 453 1.67 -46.49 -21.20
CA ILE A 453 0.60 -47.47 -20.87
C ILE A 453 -0.69 -46.65 -20.69
N GLU A 454 -1.58 -46.55 -21.70
CA GLU A 454 -2.82 -47.34 -21.88
C GLU A 454 -3.87 -47.21 -20.74
N GLY A 455 -5.02 -46.61 -21.08
CA GLY A 455 -6.19 -46.50 -20.21
C GLY A 455 -7.27 -45.56 -20.75
N ARG A 456 -7.69 -45.78 -21.99
CA ARG A 456 -8.84 -45.10 -22.62
C ARG A 456 -10.14 -45.75 -22.13
N ASP A 457 -11.24 -45.00 -22.29
CA ASP A 457 -12.63 -45.47 -22.35
C ASP A 457 -13.46 -45.41 -21.04
N ARG A 458 -14.03 -44.22 -20.78
CA ARG A 458 -15.49 -43.98 -20.81
C ARG A 458 -15.79 -42.54 -20.39
N ILE A 459 -16.35 -41.79 -21.34
CA ILE A 459 -17.20 -40.56 -21.28
C ILE A 459 -16.81 -39.69 -22.49
N SER A 460 -17.09 -40.23 -23.68
CA SER A 460 -17.14 -39.51 -24.94
C SER A 460 -18.36 -40.05 -25.67
N GLN A 461 -19.54 -39.65 -25.21
CA GLN A 461 -20.81 -39.97 -25.85
C GLN A 461 -21.97 -39.04 -25.47
N LEU A 462 -21.69 -37.79 -25.05
CA LEU A 462 -22.74 -36.82 -24.71
C LEU A 462 -22.48 -35.37 -25.15
N THR A 463 -21.54 -35.10 -26.08
CA THR A 463 -21.27 -33.72 -26.54
C THR A 463 -21.19 -33.55 -28.06
N ASN A 464 -21.83 -34.43 -28.83
CA ASN A 464 -21.94 -34.28 -30.29
C ASN A 464 -23.36 -34.03 -30.83
N GLU A 465 -24.36 -33.77 -29.98
CA GLU A 465 -25.73 -33.44 -30.43
C GLU A 465 -26.19 -32.00 -30.10
N LEU A 466 -25.34 -31.14 -29.52
CA LEU A 466 -25.73 -29.76 -29.18
C LEU A 466 -25.00 -28.64 -29.96
N VAL A 467 -24.08 -29.00 -30.86
CA VAL A 467 -23.36 -28.01 -31.70
C VAL A 467 -23.94 -27.90 -33.12
N HIS A 468 -24.92 -28.74 -33.48
CA HIS A 468 -25.59 -28.69 -34.79
C HIS A 468 -26.92 -27.93 -34.83
N LEU A 469 -27.34 -27.27 -33.75
CA LEU A 469 -28.64 -26.56 -33.66
C LEU A 469 -28.56 -25.04 -33.43
N ILE A 470 -27.37 -24.41 -33.50
CA ILE A 470 -27.20 -22.94 -33.33
C ILE A 470 -26.41 -22.32 -34.50
N LEU A 471 -26.50 -22.87 -35.71
CA LEU A 471 -25.91 -22.28 -36.92
C LEU A 471 -26.88 -22.20 -38.11
N GLU A 472 -28.19 -22.02 -37.86
CA GLU A 472 -29.17 -21.68 -38.91
C GLU A 472 -30.25 -20.70 -38.40
N SER A 473 -29.86 -19.50 -37.96
CA SER A 473 -30.83 -18.41 -37.75
C SER A 473 -30.24 -17.02 -38.01
N SER A 474 -29.61 -16.85 -39.16
CA SER A 474 -29.15 -15.54 -39.64
C SER A 474 -29.27 -15.42 -41.16
N TRP A 475 -30.45 -15.69 -41.71
CA TRP A 475 -30.93 -15.17 -43.01
C TRP A 475 -32.46 -15.09 -42.99
N HIS A 476 -33.00 -13.95 -42.56
CA HIS A 476 -34.14 -13.21 -43.15
C HIS A 476 -34.43 -11.94 -42.38
#